data_AF-A0A4Y2MRU9-F1
#
_entry.id   AF-A0A4Y2MRU9-F1
#
_cell.length_a   1.000
_cell.length_b   1.000
_cell.length_c   1.000
_cell.angle_alpha   90.00
_cell.angle_beta   90.00
_cell.angle_gamma   90.00
#
_symmetry.space_group_name_H-M   'P 1'
#
loop_
_entity.id
_entity.type
_entity.pdbx_description
1 polymer ?
#
loop_
_entity_poly.entity_id
_entity_poly.type
_entity_poly.pdbx_seq_one_letter_code
_entity_poly.pdbx_strand_id
1 'polypeptide(L)'
;MASVFRVFRKAMLLQPEKVSNVTLACVLLHNFMRRSPSSASSYTPPGTFDTEVNGKVIPGLWRKDESGMNSFMPMKKAARKPGEVAKATRDSFAEYFNSSGKLPWQDEYC
;
A
#
# COMPACT_ATOMS: atom_id res chain seq x y z
N MET A 1 3.97 -5.98 -8.38
CA MET A 1 5.39 -5.95 -8.82
C MET A 1 6.28 -6.87 -8.00
N ALA A 2 6.44 -6.68 -6.69
CA ALA A 2 7.32 -7.54 -5.86
C ALA A 2 6.86 -9.01 -5.71
N SER A 3 5.56 -9.27 -5.92
CA SER A 3 5.02 -10.64 -5.97
C SER A 3 5.65 -11.45 -7.12
N VAL A 4 5.79 -10.82 -8.29
CA VAL A 4 6.38 -11.43 -9.49
C VAL A 4 7.90 -11.26 -9.53
N PHE A 5 8.39 -10.03 -9.40
CA PHE A 5 9.80 -9.69 -9.55
C PHE A 5 10.49 -9.71 -8.19
N ARG A 6 11.11 -10.84 -7.88
CA ARG A 6 11.81 -11.07 -6.60
C ARG A 6 12.95 -10.09 -6.33
N VAL A 7 13.47 -9.41 -7.36
CA VAL A 7 14.49 -8.35 -7.21
C VAL A 7 14.03 -7.22 -6.28
N PHE A 8 12.72 -6.95 -6.21
CA PHE A 8 12.15 -5.93 -5.30
C PHE A 8 11.89 -6.43 -3.88
N ARG A 9 12.09 -7.73 -3.59
CA ARG A 9 11.86 -8.29 -2.24
C ARG A 9 13.03 -8.01 -1.28
N LYS A 10 14.19 -7.59 -1.79
CA LYS A 10 15.37 -7.23 -0.98
C LYS A 10 15.96 -5.92 -1.48
N ALA A 11 16.72 -5.25 -0.61
CA ALA A 11 17.48 -4.08 -0.99
C ALA A 11 18.46 -4.43 -2.13
N MET A 12 18.49 -3.60 -3.17
CA MET A 12 19.41 -3.75 -4.28
C MET A 12 20.76 -3.12 -3.90
N LEU A 13 21.81 -3.93 -3.80
CA LEU A 13 23.18 -3.48 -3.56
C LEU A 13 23.84 -3.00 -4.86
N LEU A 14 23.20 -2.04 -5.53
CA LEU A 14 23.61 -1.49 -6.82
C LEU A 14 23.62 0.05 -6.74
N GLN A 15 24.34 0.68 -7.66
CA GLN A 15 24.29 2.13 -7.84
C GLN A 15 22.88 2.58 -8.25
N PRO A 16 22.41 3.77 -7.82
CA PRO A 16 21.06 4.27 -8.09
C PRO A 16 20.65 4.26 -9.57
N GLU A 17 21.59 4.55 -10.47
CA GLU A 17 21.37 4.52 -11.93
C GLU A 17 20.98 3.11 -12.41
N LYS A 18 21.70 2.09 -11.92
CA LYS A 18 21.41 0.68 -12.25
C LYS A 18 20.08 0.22 -11.65
N VAL A 19 19.78 0.66 -10.42
CA VAL A 19 18.49 0.38 -9.77
C VAL A 19 17.34 0.97 -10.60
N SER A 20 17.50 2.16 -11.14
CA SER A 20 16.51 2.82 -11.99
C SER A 20 16.27 2.02 -13.28
N ASN A 21 17.32 1.57 -13.95
CA ASN A 21 17.22 0.73 -15.14
C ASN A 21 16.51 -0.60 -14.87
N VAL A 22 16.88 -1.29 -13.78
CA VAL A 22 16.21 -2.54 -13.37
C VAL A 22 14.72 -2.30 -13.10
N THR A 23 14.40 -1.20 -12.42
CA THR A 23 13.02 -0.84 -12.09
C THR A 23 12.20 -0.58 -13.35
N LEU A 24 12.73 0.23 -14.28
CA LEU A 24 12.08 0.53 -15.55
C LEU A 24 11.89 -0.72 -16.41
N ALA A 25 12.91 -1.58 -16.51
CA ALA A 25 12.82 -2.84 -17.25
C ALA A 25 11.71 -3.74 -16.69
N CYS A 26 11.60 -3.85 -15.36
CA CYS A 26 10.53 -4.61 -14.72
C CYS A 26 9.14 -4.01 -15.01
N VAL A 27 9.01 -2.67 -14.98
CA VAL A 27 7.74 -1.98 -15.30
C VAL A 27 7.33 -2.21 -16.76
N LEU A 28 8.27 -2.08 -17.69
CA LEU A 28 8.04 -2.36 -19.11
C LEU A 28 7.57 -3.79 -19.32
N LEU A 29 8.28 -4.76 -18.73
CA LEU A 29 7.96 -6.18 -18.81
C LEU A 29 6.58 -6.48 -18.19
N HIS A 30 6.27 -5.90 -17.03
CA HIS A 30 4.95 -6.01 -16.41
C HIS A 30 3.83 -5.53 -17.34
N ASN A 31 4.00 -4.34 -17.93
CA ASN A 31 3.02 -3.75 -18.83
C ASN A 31 2.85 -4.56 -20.10
N PHE A 32 3.95 -5.07 -20.65
CA PHE A 32 3.94 -5.95 -21.82
C PHE A 32 3.13 -7.22 -21.56
N MET A 33 3.43 -7.95 -20.46
CA MET A 33 2.71 -9.19 -20.14
C MET A 33 1.23 -8.97 -19.82
N ARG A 34 0.86 -7.83 -19.23
CA ARG A 34 -0.55 -7.49 -19.00
C ARG A 34 -1.33 -7.18 -20.28
N ARG A 35 -0.67 -6.63 -21.31
CA ARG A 35 -1.33 -6.22 -22.55
C ARG A 35 -1.31 -7.30 -23.62
N SER A 36 -0.37 -8.23 -23.56
CA SER A 36 -0.23 -9.28 -24.57
C SER A 36 -1.37 -10.30 -24.46
N PRO A 37 -2.13 -10.57 -25.54
CA PRO A 37 -3.21 -11.55 -25.51
C PRO A 37 -2.74 -12.97 -25.13
N SER A 38 -1.50 -13.31 -25.48
CA SER A 38 -0.93 -14.64 -25.21
C SER A 38 -0.49 -14.86 -23.76
N SER A 39 -0.30 -13.79 -22.98
CA SER A 39 0.21 -13.89 -21.60
C SER A 39 -0.63 -13.17 -20.56
N ALA A 40 -1.58 -12.31 -20.93
CA ALA A 40 -2.39 -11.56 -19.97
C ALA A 40 -3.19 -12.46 -19.02
N SER A 41 -3.77 -13.55 -19.55
CA SER A 41 -4.58 -14.49 -18.77
C SER A 41 -3.76 -15.32 -17.78
N SER A 42 -2.53 -15.68 -18.14
CA SER A 42 -1.62 -16.45 -17.28
C SER A 42 -0.84 -15.56 -16.30
N TYR A 43 -0.49 -14.34 -16.72
CA TYR A 43 0.27 -13.39 -15.92
C TYR A 43 -0.59 -12.68 -14.88
N THR A 44 -1.82 -12.30 -15.25
CA THR A 44 -2.79 -11.66 -14.36
C THR A 44 -4.16 -12.34 -14.50
N PRO A 45 -4.32 -13.57 -13.98
CA PRO A 45 -5.60 -14.25 -13.97
C PRO A 45 -6.66 -13.43 -13.20
N PRO A 46 -7.97 -13.66 -13.45
CA PRO A 46 -9.04 -13.03 -12.70
C PRO A 46 -8.84 -13.18 -11.19
N GLY A 47 -9.06 -12.09 -10.44
CA GLY A 47 -8.80 -12.05 -8.99
C GLY A 47 -7.35 -11.78 -8.60
N THR A 48 -6.44 -11.51 -9.54
CA THR A 48 -5.05 -11.12 -9.21
C THR A 48 -5.00 -9.83 -8.40
N PHE A 49 -5.81 -8.82 -8.76
CA PHE A 49 -5.85 -7.50 -8.12
C PHE A 49 -7.05 -7.36 -7.19
N ASP A 50 -7.00 -6.35 -6.32
CA ASP A 50 -8.16 -5.98 -5.52
C ASP A 50 -9.30 -5.52 -6.45
N THR A 51 -10.52 -5.90 -6.13
CA THR A 51 -11.73 -5.47 -6.84
C THR A 51 -12.72 -4.89 -5.86
N GLU A 52 -13.57 -3.97 -6.30
CA GLU A 52 -14.58 -3.36 -5.47
C GLU A 52 -15.97 -3.79 -5.95
N VAL A 53 -16.79 -4.29 -5.03
CA VAL A 53 -18.16 -4.67 -5.30
C VAL A 53 -19.04 -4.11 -4.19
N ASN A 54 -20.00 -3.24 -4.55
CA ASN A 54 -20.95 -2.62 -3.62
C ASN A 54 -20.27 -1.92 -2.43
N GLY A 55 -19.21 -1.14 -2.67
CA GLY A 55 -18.46 -0.42 -1.62
C GLY A 55 -17.58 -1.32 -0.75
N LYS A 56 -17.52 -2.63 -1.02
CA LYS A 56 -16.65 -3.58 -0.32
C LYS A 56 -15.47 -3.98 -1.19
N VAL A 57 -14.27 -3.78 -0.66
CA VAL A 57 -13.04 -4.25 -1.28
C VAL A 57 -12.92 -5.77 -1.10
N ILE A 58 -12.82 -6.47 -2.23
CA ILE A 58 -12.50 -7.89 -2.32
C ILE A 58 -10.98 -8.01 -2.51
N PRO A 59 -10.24 -8.58 -1.54
CA PRO A 59 -8.78 -8.72 -1.61
C PRO A 59 -8.34 -9.62 -2.77
N GLY A 60 -7.39 -9.14 -3.57
CA GLY A 60 -6.79 -9.90 -4.67
C GLY A 60 -5.76 -10.92 -4.20
N LEU A 61 -5.48 -11.91 -5.05
CA LEU A 61 -4.51 -12.99 -4.81
C LEU A 61 -3.09 -12.48 -4.56
N TRP A 62 -2.74 -11.30 -5.06
CA TRP A 62 -1.43 -10.68 -4.84
C TRP A 62 -1.09 -10.49 -3.35
N ARG A 63 -2.08 -10.44 -2.46
CA ARG A 63 -1.91 -10.33 -1.01
C ARG A 63 -1.56 -11.65 -0.32
N LYS A 64 -1.80 -12.79 -0.97
CA LYS A 64 -1.53 -14.14 -0.42
C LYS A 64 -0.08 -14.61 -0.65
N ASP A 65 0.75 -13.82 -1.32
CA ASP A 65 2.16 -14.11 -1.52
C ASP A 65 2.96 -13.76 -0.25
N GLU A 66 2.68 -14.49 0.83
CA GLU A 66 3.25 -14.29 2.17
C GLU A 66 4.64 -14.96 2.32
N SER A 67 5.07 -15.76 1.36
CA SER A 67 6.32 -16.52 1.46
C SER A 67 7.55 -15.63 1.24
N GLY A 68 8.10 -15.13 2.35
CA GLY A 68 9.37 -14.42 2.42
C GLY A 68 9.29 -12.89 2.42
N MET A 69 8.10 -12.32 2.59
CA MET A 69 7.88 -10.87 2.61
C MET A 69 8.07 -10.30 4.02
N ASN A 70 9.31 -10.31 4.51
CA ASN A 70 9.65 -9.77 5.85
C ASN A 70 9.57 -8.23 5.92
N SER A 71 9.34 -7.56 4.80
CA SER A 71 9.30 -6.09 4.70
C SER A 71 8.02 -5.46 5.23
N PHE A 72 6.92 -6.23 5.31
CA PHE A 72 5.61 -5.75 5.80
C PHE A 72 5.09 -6.62 6.94
N MET A 73 5.97 -7.01 7.87
CA MET A 73 5.54 -7.67 9.09
C MET A 73 4.61 -6.72 9.87
N PRO A 74 3.45 -7.20 10.36
CA PRO A 74 2.61 -6.41 11.26
C PRO A 74 3.48 -5.89 12.40
N MET A 75 3.60 -4.57 12.52
CA MET A 75 4.30 -3.98 13.66
C MET A 75 3.62 -4.47 14.92
N LYS A 76 4.38 -5.04 15.86
CA LYS A 76 3.85 -5.40 17.17
C LYS A 76 3.19 -4.16 17.76
N LYS A 77 1.89 -4.24 18.04
CA LYS A 77 1.16 -3.19 18.75
C LYS A 77 1.70 -3.14 20.18
N ALA A 78 2.78 -2.39 20.37
CA ALA A 78 3.31 -2.12 21.69
C ALA A 78 2.50 -0.96 22.28
N ALA A 79 1.75 -1.23 23.35
CA ALA A 79 1.12 -0.16 24.10
C ALA A 79 2.23 0.74 24.67
N ARG A 80 2.34 1.95 24.12
CA ARG A 80 3.23 2.99 24.65
C ARG A 80 2.36 4.09 25.24
N LYS A 81 2.71 4.56 26.43
CA LYS A 81 2.11 5.80 26.97
C LYS A 81 2.64 6.96 26.11
N PRO A 82 1.78 7.70 25.39
CA PRO A 82 2.23 8.88 24.66
C PRO A 82 2.72 9.93 25.68
N GLY A 83 3.75 10.69 25.30
CA GLY A 83 4.21 11.80 26.13
C GLY A 83 3.11 12.83 26.33
N GLU A 84 3.12 13.52 27.48
CA GLU A 84 2.06 14.49 27.84
C GLU A 84 1.89 15.59 26.80
N VAL A 85 2.98 16.08 26.20
CA VAL A 85 2.92 17.05 25.10
C VAL A 85 2.12 16.52 23.91
N ALA A 86 2.36 15.27 23.50
CA ALA A 86 1.64 14.67 22.38
C ALA A 86 0.16 14.42 22.68
N LYS A 87 -0.23 14.28 23.95
CA LYS A 87 -1.65 14.27 24.36
C LYS A 87 -2.24 15.67 24.25
N ALA A 88 -1.61 16.66 24.88
CA ALA A 88 -2.06 18.04 24.87
C ALA A 88 -2.23 18.60 23.45
N THR A 89 -1.28 18.31 22.55
CA THR A 89 -1.40 18.69 21.13
C THR A 89 -2.59 18.03 20.45
N ARG A 90 -2.84 16.74 20.71
CA ARG A 90 -3.98 16.02 20.14
C ARG A 90 -5.29 16.59 20.63
N ASP A 91 -5.39 16.88 21.92
CA ASP A 91 -6.59 17.44 22.54
C ASP A 91 -6.86 18.86 22.01
N SER A 92 -5.80 19.68 21.86
CA SER A 92 -5.90 21.02 21.27
C SER A 92 -6.42 20.98 19.83
N PHE A 93 -5.92 20.04 19.01
CA PHE A 93 -6.43 19.88 17.64
C PHE A 93 -7.87 19.37 17.63
N ALA A 94 -8.20 18.39 18.48
CA ALA A 94 -9.55 17.87 18.58
C ALA A 94 -10.54 18.98 18.96
N GLU A 95 -10.19 19.85 19.90
CA GLU A 95 -11.01 21.00 20.29
C GLU A 95 -11.16 21.99 19.13
N TYR A 96 -10.07 22.34 18.44
CA TYR A 96 -10.10 23.26 17.31
C TYR A 96 -11.01 22.77 16.18
N PHE A 97 -10.84 21.52 15.72
CA PHE A 97 -11.62 20.96 14.61
C PHE A 97 -13.09 20.70 14.95
N ASN A 98 -13.45 20.64 16.24
CA ASN A 98 -14.84 20.53 16.69
C ASN A 98 -15.48 21.89 17.03
N SER A 99 -14.70 22.97 17.10
CA SER A 99 -15.17 24.31 17.43
C SER A 99 -14.91 25.30 16.29
N SER A 100 -13.84 26.08 16.38
CA SER A 100 -13.53 27.20 15.49
C SER A 100 -13.18 26.75 14.07
N GLY A 101 -12.60 25.56 13.93
CA GLY A 101 -12.24 24.95 12.66
C GLY A 101 -13.31 24.03 12.09
N LYS A 102 -14.52 24.04 12.65
CA LYS A 102 -15.61 23.15 12.24
C LYS A 102 -16.13 23.52 10.85
N LEU A 103 -16.25 22.52 9.98
CA LEU A 103 -16.77 22.69 8.63
C LEU A 103 -18.30 22.51 8.61
N PRO A 104 -19.04 23.22 7.72
CA PRO A 104 -20.50 23.19 7.71
C PRO A 104 -21.12 21.79 7.54
N TRP A 105 -20.44 20.91 6.80
CA TRP A 105 -20.91 19.57 6.47
C TRP A 105 -20.42 18.49 7.45
N GLN A 106 -19.66 18.87 8.49
CA GLN A 106 -18.94 17.92 9.34
C GLN A 106 -19.86 17.02 10.18
N ASP A 107 -21.09 17.47 10.46
CA ASP A 107 -22.10 16.69 11.18
C ASP A 107 -23.10 15.97 10.27
N GLU A 108 -23.05 16.18 8.95
CA GLU A 108 -24.05 15.62 8.01
C GLU A 108 -23.94 14.10 7.86
N TYR A 109 -22.80 13.52 8.23
CA TYR A 109 -22.48 12.10 8.06
C TYR A 109 -22.16 11.39 9.39
N CYS A 110 -22.51 12.00 10.53
CA CYS A 110 -22.37 11.40 11.85
C CYS A 110 -23.50 10.42 12.19
#